data_AF-A0A9J5X538-F1
#
_entry.id   AF-A0A9J5X538-F1
#
_cell.length_a   1.000
_cell.length_b   1.000
_cell.length_c   1.000
_cell.angle_alpha   90.00
_cell.angle_beta   90.00
_cell.angle_gamma   90.00
#
_symmetry.space_group_name_H-M   'P 1'
#
loop_
_entity.id
_entity.type
_entity.pdbx_description
1 polymer ?
#
loop_
_entity_poly.entity_id
_entity_poly.type
_entity_poly.pdbx_seq_one_letter_code
_entity_poly.pdbx_strand_id
1 'polypeptide(L)'
;MAKLTENGGYKANMLGFSIHFLMSKWFMVFASLLIMSMAGATYLFSLYSNEIKSSLGYDQTTLNLLSFFKDLGGNVGMISGFINEVTPPWVVLLMGAIMNFFGYFMVWLAVIGRIAKPPVWKMCFYICIGASSQTFANTGVLVTCVKNFPESRGIVLGLLKGFVGLSGAIITQLYHAFYGNDVKSLVLLIGWLPCVVSCFFLRTVRVMKVDKQANELRIFYKLLFISLGLAGFIMVVIVVQNKVSFTRLEYAGSAVVVLILLFAPLILVFKEEFTLWKCKQQVLHDTPQVNVVTETPCSVQPEPEEISDLKPNIWFSNVFKPPPRGEDYTILQAIFSLDFLILFTTTTFGVGGTLTAIDNLGQIGKALGYPSTSITTFVSLLSIWNYLGRVVSGFVSEIFYQNTSSLVR
;
A
#
# COMPACT_ATOMS: atom_id res chain seq x y z
N MET A 1 -20.85 -42.48 23.47
CA MET A 1 -21.19 -41.05 23.29
C MET A 1 -20.06 -40.07 23.64
N ALA A 2 -18.92 -40.48 24.22
CA ALA A 2 -17.83 -39.55 24.59
C ALA A 2 -16.87 -39.13 23.45
N LYS A 3 -16.89 -39.80 22.28
CA LYS A 3 -16.05 -39.46 21.12
C LYS A 3 -16.65 -38.41 20.17
N LEU A 4 -17.90 -38.02 20.38
CA LEU A 4 -18.61 -37.02 19.55
C LEU A 4 -18.52 -35.60 20.12
N THR A 5 -18.25 -35.44 21.40
CA THR A 5 -18.08 -34.14 22.08
C THR A 5 -16.68 -33.54 21.90
N GLU A 6 -15.63 -34.37 21.78
CA GLU A 6 -14.25 -33.91 21.59
C GLU A 6 -14.02 -33.26 20.21
N ASN A 7 -14.63 -33.85 19.16
CA ASN A 7 -14.59 -33.29 17.80
C ASN A 7 -15.38 -31.98 17.66
N GLY A 8 -16.43 -31.79 18.48
CA GLY A 8 -17.19 -30.54 18.56
C GLY A 8 -16.38 -29.42 19.21
N GLY A 9 -15.67 -29.73 20.30
CA GLY A 9 -14.77 -28.79 20.97
C GLY A 9 -13.59 -28.35 20.11
N TYR A 10 -12.94 -29.28 19.40
CA TYR A 10 -11.82 -28.96 18.51
C TYR A 10 -12.25 -28.08 17.31
N LYS A 11 -13.38 -28.39 16.67
CA LYS A 11 -13.92 -27.57 15.57
C LYS A 11 -14.35 -26.18 16.04
N ALA A 12 -14.99 -26.08 17.22
CA ALA A 12 -15.35 -24.79 17.80
C ALA A 12 -14.11 -23.94 18.14
N ASN A 13 -13.05 -24.56 18.66
CA ASN A 13 -11.79 -23.89 18.99
C ASN A 13 -11.04 -23.42 17.71
N MET A 14 -11.04 -24.22 16.65
CA MET A 14 -10.48 -23.85 15.33
C MET A 14 -11.26 -22.73 14.64
N LEU A 15 -12.59 -22.74 14.75
CA LEU A 15 -13.43 -21.65 14.22
C LEU A 15 -13.19 -20.35 15.00
N GLY A 16 -13.10 -20.44 16.33
CA GLY A 16 -12.77 -19.32 17.20
C GLY A 16 -11.40 -18.70 16.86
N PHE A 17 -10.38 -19.53 16.64
CA PHE A 17 -9.07 -19.07 16.19
C PHE A 17 -9.13 -18.42 14.81
N SER A 18 -9.85 -19.01 13.86
CA SER A 18 -9.96 -18.48 12.49
C SER A 18 -10.61 -17.09 12.48
N ILE A 19 -11.66 -16.87 13.27
CA ILE A 19 -12.27 -15.55 13.45
C ILE A 19 -11.29 -14.59 14.13
N HIS A 20 -10.63 -15.01 15.21
CA HIS A 20 -9.62 -14.19 15.89
C HIS A 20 -8.49 -13.77 14.93
N PHE A 21 -7.99 -14.70 14.12
CA PHE A 21 -6.94 -14.48 13.14
C PHE A 21 -7.37 -13.47 12.06
N LEU A 22 -8.54 -13.63 11.47
CA LEU A 22 -9.06 -12.67 10.48
C LEU A 22 -9.30 -11.28 11.06
N MET A 23 -9.54 -11.21 12.38
CA MET A 23 -9.77 -9.97 13.13
C MET A 23 -8.47 -9.38 13.69
N SER A 24 -7.31 -9.98 13.43
CA SER A 24 -6.06 -9.66 14.10
C SER A 24 -5.29 -8.51 13.45
N LYS A 25 -4.44 -7.84 14.25
CA LYS A 25 -3.58 -6.75 13.77
C LYS A 25 -2.55 -7.23 12.75
N TRP A 26 -2.02 -8.43 12.94
CA TRP A 26 -1.02 -8.99 12.03
C TRP A 26 -1.64 -9.43 10.70
N PHE A 27 -2.86 -9.99 10.71
CA PHE A 27 -3.57 -10.29 9.46
C PHE A 27 -3.91 -9.01 8.68
N MET A 28 -4.25 -7.92 9.38
CA MET A 28 -4.38 -6.62 8.74
C MET A 28 -3.07 -6.15 8.09
N VAL A 29 -1.91 -6.29 8.76
CA VAL A 29 -0.60 -5.95 8.14
C VAL A 29 -0.39 -6.75 6.86
N PHE A 30 -0.67 -8.06 6.87
CA PHE A 30 -0.58 -8.88 5.67
C PHE A 30 -1.49 -8.38 4.53
N ALA A 31 -2.76 -8.11 4.84
CA ALA A 31 -3.72 -7.56 3.88
C ALA A 31 -3.24 -6.22 3.31
N SER A 32 -2.72 -5.35 4.17
CA SER A 32 -2.13 -4.06 3.79
C SER A 32 -0.93 -4.23 2.86
N LEU A 33 -0.02 -5.18 3.11
CA LEU A 33 1.10 -5.47 2.21
C LEU A 33 0.62 -5.93 0.83
N LEU A 34 -0.42 -6.78 0.77
CA LEU A 34 -1.01 -7.21 -0.49
C LEU A 34 -1.67 -6.08 -1.27
N ILE A 35 -2.49 -5.23 -0.62
CA ILE A 35 -3.10 -4.07 -1.27
C ILE A 35 -2.00 -3.16 -1.83
N MET A 36 -0.97 -2.87 -1.03
CA MET A 36 0.12 -1.98 -1.43
C MET A 36 1.00 -2.58 -2.53
N SER A 37 1.14 -3.90 -2.59
CA SER A 37 1.85 -4.60 -3.66
C SER A 37 1.18 -4.42 -5.03
N MET A 38 -0.08 -3.97 -5.08
CA MET A 38 -0.82 -3.73 -6.32
C MET A 38 -1.06 -2.24 -6.60
N ALA A 39 -0.64 -1.35 -5.69
CA ALA A 39 -1.02 0.07 -5.70
C ALA A 39 -0.03 1.01 -6.40
N GLY A 40 0.94 0.54 -7.19
CA GLY A 40 1.91 1.39 -7.90
C GLY A 40 1.82 1.28 -9.43
N ALA A 41 0.61 1.13 -9.94
CA ALA A 41 0.26 1.18 -11.36
C ALA A 41 0.84 2.39 -12.12
N THR A 42 0.98 3.53 -11.44
CA THR A 42 1.50 4.77 -12.03
C THR A 42 2.96 4.66 -12.48
N TYR A 43 3.77 3.81 -11.84
CA TYR A 43 5.17 3.56 -12.22
C TYR A 43 5.31 2.72 -13.49
N LEU A 44 4.23 2.06 -13.93
CA LEU A 44 4.20 1.26 -15.16
C LEU A 44 3.80 2.08 -16.39
N PHE A 45 3.56 3.39 -16.24
CA PHE A 45 3.14 4.25 -17.35
C PHE A 45 4.11 4.18 -18.53
N SER A 46 5.42 4.13 -18.30
CA SER A 46 6.42 4.01 -19.36
C SER A 46 6.31 2.71 -20.19
N LEU A 47 5.70 1.64 -19.64
CA LEU A 47 5.48 0.38 -20.36
C LEU A 47 4.27 0.44 -21.30
N TYR A 48 3.14 1.00 -20.86
CA TYR A 48 1.90 1.01 -21.65
C TYR A 48 1.64 2.33 -22.39
N SER A 49 2.31 3.42 -22.04
CA SER A 49 2.13 4.74 -22.68
C SER A 49 2.44 4.73 -24.17
N ASN A 50 3.44 3.95 -24.59
CA ASN A 50 3.76 3.77 -26.00
C ASN A 50 2.60 3.13 -26.79
N GLU A 51 1.83 2.26 -26.16
CA GLU A 51 0.66 1.63 -26.79
C GLU A 51 -0.53 2.60 -26.88
N ILE A 52 -0.71 3.46 -25.86
CA ILE A 52 -1.67 4.58 -25.93
C ILE A 52 -1.29 5.50 -27.10
N LYS A 53 0.00 5.81 -27.23
CA LYS A 53 0.52 6.68 -28.30
C LYS A 53 0.24 6.12 -29.69
N SER A 54 0.59 4.85 -29.92
CA SER A 54 0.41 4.18 -31.21
C SER A 54 -1.07 3.98 -31.55
N SER A 55 -1.87 3.49 -30.60
CA SER A 55 -3.28 3.14 -30.82
C SER A 55 -4.16 4.36 -31.05
N LEU A 56 -3.91 5.46 -30.35
CA LEU A 56 -4.70 6.69 -30.48
C LEU A 56 -4.07 7.71 -31.44
N GLY A 57 -2.89 7.43 -32.00
CA GLY A 57 -2.18 8.37 -32.88
C GLY A 57 -1.86 9.69 -32.17
N TYR A 58 -1.38 9.61 -30.93
CA TYR A 58 -0.97 10.78 -30.15
C TYR A 58 0.49 11.15 -30.42
N ASP A 59 0.80 12.44 -30.33
CA ASP A 59 2.17 12.94 -30.37
C ASP A 59 2.81 12.87 -28.97
N GLN A 60 4.10 13.21 -28.88
CA GLN A 60 4.80 13.18 -27.59
C GLN A 60 4.26 14.25 -26.62
N THR A 61 3.85 15.41 -27.13
CA THR A 61 3.29 16.50 -26.31
C THR A 61 2.01 16.06 -25.61
N THR A 62 1.10 15.41 -26.36
CA THR A 62 -0.13 14.85 -25.79
C THR A 62 0.15 13.75 -24.77
N LEU A 63 1.13 12.88 -25.04
CA LEU A 63 1.53 11.84 -24.09
C LEU A 63 2.08 12.44 -22.79
N ASN A 64 2.92 13.48 -22.89
CA ASN A 64 3.46 14.18 -21.72
C ASN A 64 2.37 14.86 -20.91
N LEU A 65 1.37 15.45 -21.57
CA LEU A 65 0.19 16.00 -20.90
C LEU A 65 -0.59 14.91 -20.15
N LEU A 66 -0.74 13.73 -20.77
CA LEU A 66 -1.39 12.58 -20.14
C LEU A 66 -0.61 12.10 -18.89
N SER A 67 0.72 12.06 -19.01
CA SER A 67 1.63 11.75 -17.90
C SER A 67 1.51 12.74 -16.76
N PHE A 68 1.46 14.04 -17.07
CA PHE A 68 1.26 15.10 -16.08
C PHE A 68 -0.04 14.91 -15.30
N PHE A 69 -1.16 14.65 -15.99
CA PHE A 69 -2.44 14.43 -15.31
C PHE A 69 -2.48 13.12 -14.50
N LYS A 70 -1.79 12.07 -14.95
CA LYS A 70 -1.55 10.86 -14.15
C LYS A 70 -0.80 11.21 -12.86
N ASP A 71 0.32 11.92 -12.95
CA ASP A 71 1.12 12.28 -11.79
C ASP A 71 0.38 13.22 -10.84
N LEU A 72 -0.38 14.17 -11.38
CA LEU A 72 -1.25 15.02 -10.59
C LEU A 72 -2.25 14.17 -9.81
N GLY A 73 -2.97 13.25 -10.49
CA GLY A 73 -3.92 12.35 -9.84
C GLY A 73 -3.26 11.48 -8.77
N GLY A 74 -2.09 10.90 -9.07
CA GLY A 74 -1.35 9.99 -8.18
C GLY A 74 -0.67 10.66 -6.98
N ASN A 75 -0.52 11.99 -6.97
CA ASN A 75 0.14 12.73 -5.89
C ASN A 75 -0.78 13.69 -5.13
N VAL A 76 -1.91 14.12 -5.70
CA VAL A 76 -2.90 14.97 -5.00
C VAL A 76 -3.76 14.09 -4.08
N GLY A 77 -3.18 13.68 -2.97
CA GLY A 77 -3.83 12.82 -1.97
C GLY A 77 -4.78 13.55 -1.02
N MET A 78 -4.86 14.87 -1.09
CA MET A 78 -5.65 15.71 -0.16
C MET A 78 -7.12 15.29 -0.08
N ILE A 79 -7.73 14.96 -1.23
CA ILE A 79 -9.13 14.50 -1.31
C ILE A 79 -9.30 13.18 -0.53
N SER A 80 -8.41 12.22 -0.74
CA SER A 80 -8.45 10.95 -0.02
C SER A 80 -8.25 11.13 1.49
N GLY A 81 -7.41 12.11 1.88
CA GLY A 81 -7.20 12.49 3.26
C GLY A 81 -8.50 12.94 3.91
N PHE A 82 -9.16 13.96 3.36
CA PHE A 82 -10.41 14.49 3.92
C PHE A 82 -11.48 13.41 4.07
N ILE A 83 -11.63 12.55 3.06
CA ILE A 83 -12.59 11.45 3.12
C ILE A 83 -12.23 10.48 4.26
N ASN A 84 -10.94 10.20 4.48
CA ASN A 84 -10.48 9.32 5.56
C ASN A 84 -10.64 9.93 6.97
N GLU A 85 -10.81 11.25 7.09
CA GLU A 85 -11.10 11.90 8.37
C GLU A 85 -12.57 11.73 8.79
N VAL A 86 -13.48 11.73 7.80
CA VAL A 86 -14.93 11.66 8.05
C VAL A 86 -15.55 10.27 7.81
N THR A 87 -14.83 9.36 7.18
CA THR A 87 -15.32 8.01 6.86
C THR A 87 -14.40 6.90 7.37
N PRO A 88 -14.93 5.68 7.60
CA PRO A 88 -14.09 4.54 7.93
C PRO A 88 -13.14 4.14 6.78
N PRO A 89 -11.98 3.50 7.08
CA PRO A 89 -10.99 3.13 6.07
C PRO A 89 -11.54 2.29 4.90
N TRP A 90 -12.51 1.41 5.14
CA TRP A 90 -13.10 0.57 4.10
C TRP A 90 -13.80 1.38 3.00
N VAL A 91 -14.38 2.54 3.34
CA VAL A 91 -15.04 3.43 2.37
C VAL A 91 -14.00 4.05 1.44
N VAL A 92 -12.89 4.53 2.01
CA VAL A 92 -11.77 5.11 1.26
C VAL A 92 -11.19 4.07 0.29
N LEU A 93 -10.98 2.84 0.75
CA LEU A 93 -10.48 1.76 -0.10
C LEU A 93 -11.46 1.37 -1.20
N LEU A 94 -12.77 1.33 -0.91
CA LEU A 94 -13.80 1.05 -1.91
C LEU A 94 -13.85 2.13 -3.00
N MET A 95 -13.80 3.41 -2.60
CA MET A 95 -13.73 4.53 -3.55
C MET A 95 -12.48 4.41 -4.43
N GLY A 96 -11.32 4.13 -3.83
CA GLY A 96 -10.09 3.87 -4.56
C GLY A 96 -10.23 2.71 -5.57
N ALA A 97 -10.81 1.58 -5.16
CA ALA A 97 -11.01 0.42 -6.03
C ALA A 97 -11.91 0.74 -7.24
N ILE A 98 -13.01 1.47 -7.01
CA ILE A 98 -13.94 1.92 -8.07
C ILE A 98 -13.21 2.87 -9.04
N MET A 99 -12.45 3.84 -8.51
CA MET A 99 -11.66 4.77 -9.31
C MET A 99 -10.60 4.06 -10.14
N ASN A 100 -9.90 3.07 -9.56
CA ASN A 100 -8.87 2.29 -10.26
C ASN A 100 -9.48 1.54 -11.45
N PHE A 101 -10.55 0.78 -11.19
CA PHE A 101 -11.22 0.01 -12.22
C PHE A 101 -11.76 0.94 -13.31
N PHE A 102 -12.55 1.96 -12.95
CA PHE A 102 -13.16 2.87 -13.91
C PHE A 102 -12.10 3.59 -14.77
N GLY A 103 -11.08 4.19 -14.14
CA GLY A 103 -10.06 4.96 -14.85
C GLY A 103 -9.28 4.13 -15.86
N TYR A 104 -8.68 3.02 -15.41
CA TYR A 104 -7.88 2.17 -16.29
C TYR A 104 -8.73 1.35 -17.28
N PHE A 105 -9.95 0.94 -16.91
CA PHE A 105 -10.85 0.25 -17.84
C PHE A 105 -11.29 1.15 -18.99
N MET A 106 -11.59 2.43 -18.72
CA MET A 106 -11.89 3.40 -19.78
C MET A 106 -10.70 3.67 -20.70
N VAL A 107 -9.49 3.75 -20.14
CA VAL A 107 -8.25 3.85 -20.95
C VAL A 107 -8.08 2.60 -21.81
N TRP A 108 -8.27 1.42 -21.25
CA TRP A 108 -8.19 0.15 -21.99
C TRP A 108 -9.20 0.10 -23.14
N LEU A 109 -10.47 0.43 -22.90
CA LEU A 109 -11.51 0.50 -23.93
C LEU A 109 -11.14 1.44 -25.09
N ALA A 110 -10.51 2.58 -24.79
CA ALA A 110 -10.01 3.51 -25.79
C ALA A 110 -8.89 2.90 -26.63
N VAL A 111 -7.92 2.24 -25.98
CA VAL A 111 -6.75 1.62 -26.64
C VAL A 111 -7.16 0.47 -27.56
N ILE A 112 -8.13 -0.35 -27.17
CA ILE A 112 -8.62 -1.45 -28.01
C ILE A 112 -9.62 -1.02 -29.11
N GLY A 113 -9.93 0.28 -29.20
CA GLY A 113 -10.83 0.82 -30.22
C GLY A 113 -12.30 0.42 -30.06
N ARG A 114 -12.73 -0.01 -28.85
CA ARG A 114 -14.13 -0.35 -28.58
C ARG A 114 -15.02 0.87 -28.37
N ILE A 115 -14.41 2.02 -28.06
CA ILE A 115 -15.09 3.32 -28.00
C ILE A 115 -14.51 4.25 -29.05
N ALA A 116 -15.32 5.23 -29.49
CA ALA A 116 -14.84 6.28 -30.38
C ALA A 116 -13.66 7.02 -29.74
N LYS A 117 -12.65 7.38 -30.53
CA LYS A 117 -11.41 8.04 -30.07
C LYS A 117 -11.76 9.21 -29.13
N PRO A 118 -11.50 9.08 -27.81
CA PRO A 118 -11.85 10.13 -26.89
C PRO A 118 -10.99 11.37 -27.15
N PRO A 119 -11.55 12.59 -27.00
CA PRO A 119 -10.75 13.80 -26.98
C PRO A 119 -9.73 13.72 -25.83
N VAL A 120 -8.59 14.38 -26.01
CA VAL A 120 -7.43 14.29 -25.10
C VAL A 120 -7.81 14.57 -23.65
N TRP A 121 -8.67 15.57 -23.39
CA TRP A 121 -9.09 15.89 -22.03
C TRP A 121 -9.80 14.73 -21.32
N LYS A 122 -10.60 13.91 -22.05
CA LYS A 122 -11.26 12.74 -21.47
C LYS A 122 -10.24 11.66 -21.09
N MET A 123 -9.22 11.46 -21.93
CA MET A 123 -8.12 10.56 -21.59
C MET A 123 -7.34 11.05 -20.36
N CYS A 124 -7.05 12.36 -20.29
CA CYS A 124 -6.45 12.98 -19.11
C CYS A 124 -7.30 12.78 -17.85
N PHE A 125 -8.61 12.90 -17.98
CA PHE A 125 -9.54 12.65 -16.88
C PHE A 125 -9.54 11.18 -16.45
N TYR A 126 -9.63 10.23 -17.38
CA TYR A 126 -9.61 8.79 -17.07
C TYR A 126 -8.31 8.35 -16.40
N ILE A 127 -7.16 8.80 -16.92
CA ILE A 127 -5.87 8.46 -16.34
C ILE A 127 -5.64 9.14 -14.99
N CYS A 128 -6.12 10.36 -14.81
CA CYS A 128 -6.07 11.08 -13.54
C CYS A 128 -6.88 10.33 -12.48
N ILE A 129 -8.12 9.92 -12.79
CA ILE A 129 -8.95 9.11 -11.87
C ILE A 129 -8.26 7.77 -11.55
N GLY A 130 -7.77 7.07 -12.58
CA GLY A 130 -7.07 5.81 -12.42
C GLY A 130 -5.85 5.96 -11.50
N ALA A 131 -5.04 7.00 -11.71
CA ALA A 131 -3.89 7.30 -10.87
C ALA A 131 -4.28 7.78 -9.46
N SER A 132 -5.37 8.54 -9.31
CA SER A 132 -5.87 8.97 -8.01
C SER A 132 -6.28 7.82 -7.11
N SER A 133 -6.70 6.68 -7.67
CA SER A 133 -6.97 5.48 -6.85
C SER A 133 -5.81 5.07 -5.95
N GLN A 134 -4.57 5.30 -6.39
CA GLN A 134 -3.37 5.03 -5.62
C GLN A 134 -3.31 5.88 -4.35
N THR A 135 -3.75 7.14 -4.38
CA THR A 135 -3.76 7.98 -3.17
C THR A 135 -4.78 7.47 -2.16
N PHE A 136 -5.96 7.02 -2.61
CA PHE A 136 -6.99 6.41 -1.77
C PHE A 136 -6.50 5.13 -1.10
N ALA A 137 -5.89 4.22 -1.88
CA ALA A 137 -5.30 3.00 -1.33
C ALA A 137 -4.20 3.31 -0.30
N ASN A 138 -3.30 4.25 -0.64
CA ASN A 138 -2.24 4.70 0.24
C ASN A 138 -2.79 5.29 1.55
N THR A 139 -3.77 6.19 1.48
CA THR A 139 -4.34 6.85 2.66
C THR A 139 -5.08 5.83 3.53
N GLY A 140 -5.98 5.04 2.96
CA GLY A 140 -6.77 4.06 3.70
C GLY A 140 -5.91 3.00 4.39
N VAL A 141 -4.83 2.54 3.74
CA VAL A 141 -3.91 1.54 4.32
C VAL A 141 -2.91 2.18 5.28
N LEU A 142 -2.15 3.20 4.85
CA LEU A 142 -1.02 3.73 5.63
C LEU A 142 -1.49 4.42 6.90
N VAL A 143 -2.50 5.28 6.82
CA VAL A 143 -3.00 6.02 7.98
C VAL A 143 -3.51 5.03 9.03
N THR A 144 -4.24 4.00 8.59
CA THR A 144 -4.74 2.95 9.47
C THR A 144 -3.61 2.14 10.11
N CYS A 145 -2.59 1.74 9.33
CA CYS A 145 -1.45 0.99 9.85
C CYS A 145 -0.60 1.81 10.83
N VAL A 146 -0.36 3.10 10.57
CA VAL A 146 0.39 3.98 11.48
C VAL A 146 -0.37 4.21 12.78
N LYS A 147 -1.70 4.36 12.73
CA LYS A 147 -2.54 4.46 13.93
C LYS A 147 -2.50 3.18 14.78
N ASN A 148 -2.40 2.02 14.13
CA ASN A 148 -2.37 0.72 14.82
C ASN A 148 -0.97 0.36 15.39
N PHE A 149 0.10 0.97 14.87
CA PHE A 149 1.49 0.72 15.28
C PHE A 149 2.24 2.04 15.56
N PRO A 150 1.88 2.76 16.64
CA PRO A 150 2.42 4.09 16.91
C PRO A 150 3.90 4.11 17.32
N GLU A 151 4.46 2.99 17.80
CA GLU A 151 5.87 2.87 18.22
C GLU A 151 6.83 2.49 17.08
N SER A 152 6.32 2.17 15.88
CA SER A 152 7.15 1.71 14.75
C SER A 152 6.68 2.33 13.43
N ARG A 153 6.30 3.61 13.49
CA ARG A 153 5.69 4.34 12.35
C ARG A 153 6.61 4.32 11.14
N GLY A 154 7.92 4.56 11.33
CA GLY A 154 8.90 4.63 10.23
C GLY A 154 9.06 3.29 9.51
N ILE A 155 9.16 2.21 10.27
CA ILE A 155 9.27 0.84 9.73
C ILE A 155 8.01 0.44 8.96
N VAL A 156 6.83 0.69 9.54
CA VAL A 156 5.53 0.36 8.92
C VAL A 156 5.36 1.13 7.61
N LEU A 157 5.63 2.44 7.62
CA LEU A 157 5.60 3.29 6.43
C LEU A 157 6.59 2.80 5.38
N GLY A 158 7.83 2.53 5.77
CA GLY A 158 8.90 2.06 4.88
C GLY A 158 8.54 0.75 4.18
N LEU A 159 8.02 -0.23 4.94
CA LEU A 159 7.62 -1.53 4.38
C LEU A 159 6.42 -1.38 3.43
N LEU A 160 5.34 -0.72 3.85
CA LEU A 160 4.13 -0.56 3.04
C LEU A 160 4.39 0.28 1.78
N LYS A 161 5.09 1.42 1.90
CA LYS A 161 5.51 2.22 0.74
C LYS A 161 6.51 1.46 -0.13
N GLY A 162 7.36 0.64 0.48
CA GLY A 162 8.23 -0.31 -0.22
C GLY A 162 7.43 -1.17 -1.18
N PHE A 163 6.38 -1.85 -0.72
CA PHE A 163 5.53 -2.68 -1.58
C PHE A 163 4.87 -1.89 -2.72
N VAL A 164 4.50 -0.63 -2.50
CA VAL A 164 4.06 0.26 -3.59
C VAL A 164 5.17 0.46 -4.64
N GLY A 165 6.43 0.60 -4.22
CA GLY A 165 7.57 0.68 -5.15
C GLY A 165 7.82 -0.65 -5.89
N LEU A 166 7.68 -1.78 -5.20
CA LEU A 166 7.88 -3.12 -5.76
C LEU A 166 6.74 -3.56 -6.70
N SER A 167 5.56 -2.95 -6.56
CA SER A 167 4.34 -3.32 -7.29
C SER A 167 4.52 -3.35 -8.81
N GLY A 168 5.28 -2.43 -9.38
CA GLY A 168 5.56 -2.40 -10.81
C GLY A 168 6.23 -3.69 -11.28
N ALA A 169 7.25 -4.14 -10.55
CA ALA A 169 7.96 -5.37 -10.88
C ALA A 169 7.07 -6.62 -10.67
N ILE A 170 6.25 -6.64 -9.62
CA ILE A 170 5.30 -7.74 -9.35
C ILE A 170 4.25 -7.84 -10.47
N ILE A 171 3.59 -6.73 -10.80
CA ILE A 171 2.55 -6.68 -11.84
C ILE A 171 3.13 -7.07 -13.20
N THR A 172 4.36 -6.62 -13.54
CA THR A 172 5.02 -7.00 -14.79
C THR A 172 5.28 -8.51 -14.88
N GLN A 173 5.72 -9.16 -13.79
CA GLN A 173 5.90 -10.62 -13.77
C GLN A 173 4.57 -11.37 -13.92
N LEU A 174 3.51 -10.92 -13.25
CA LEU A 174 2.17 -11.50 -13.40
C LEU A 174 1.61 -11.30 -14.81
N TYR A 175 1.84 -10.13 -15.40
CA TYR A 175 1.45 -9.81 -16.76
C TYR A 175 2.07 -10.78 -17.78
N HIS A 176 3.38 -11.02 -17.70
CA HIS A 176 4.03 -11.96 -18.60
C HIS A 176 3.49 -13.39 -18.47
N ALA A 177 3.12 -13.82 -17.26
CA ALA A 177 2.52 -15.13 -17.05
C ALA A 177 1.10 -15.24 -17.62
N PHE A 178 0.24 -14.24 -17.39
CA PHE A 178 -1.16 -14.30 -17.82
C PHE A 178 -1.35 -13.99 -19.30
N TYR A 179 -0.72 -12.91 -19.79
CA TYR A 179 -0.99 -12.31 -21.10
C TYR A 179 0.19 -12.42 -22.08
N GLY A 180 1.36 -12.87 -21.62
CA GLY A 180 2.54 -13.01 -22.48
C GLY A 180 3.07 -11.66 -22.96
N ASN A 181 2.97 -11.41 -24.27
CA ASN A 181 3.50 -10.21 -24.93
C ASN A 181 2.43 -9.21 -25.40
N ASP A 182 1.15 -9.41 -25.06
CA ASP A 182 0.09 -8.49 -25.46
C ASP A 182 -0.02 -7.27 -24.51
N VAL A 183 0.71 -6.20 -24.83
CA VAL A 183 0.82 -4.98 -24.00
C VAL A 183 -0.55 -4.32 -23.78
N LYS A 184 -1.52 -4.51 -24.69
CA LYS A 184 -2.88 -4.00 -24.53
C LYS A 184 -3.57 -4.58 -23.30
N SER A 185 -3.24 -5.82 -22.96
CA SER A 185 -3.77 -6.51 -21.79
C SER A 185 -3.13 -6.07 -20.47
N LEU A 186 -2.00 -5.35 -20.49
CA LEU A 186 -1.38 -4.79 -19.28
C LEU A 186 -2.26 -3.71 -18.63
N VAL A 187 -2.85 -2.83 -19.44
CA VAL A 187 -3.75 -1.77 -18.94
C VAL A 187 -4.99 -2.39 -18.27
N LEU A 188 -5.51 -3.47 -18.85
CA LEU A 188 -6.62 -4.22 -18.28
C LEU A 188 -6.23 -4.83 -16.93
N LEU A 189 -5.07 -5.49 -16.85
CA LEU A 189 -4.56 -6.10 -15.61
C LEU A 189 -4.46 -5.07 -14.49
N ILE A 190 -3.91 -3.89 -14.79
CA ILE A 190 -3.80 -2.77 -13.86
C ILE A 190 -5.17 -2.25 -13.42
N GLY A 191 -6.20 -2.34 -14.28
CA GLY A 191 -7.56 -1.92 -13.94
C GLY A 191 -8.27 -2.87 -12.97
N TRP A 192 -8.26 -4.18 -13.23
CA TRP A 192 -9.06 -5.13 -12.45
C TRP A 192 -8.33 -5.71 -11.24
N LEU A 193 -7.03 -6.02 -11.34
CA LEU A 193 -6.32 -6.77 -10.29
C LEU A 193 -6.21 -5.98 -8.98
N PRO A 194 -5.77 -4.70 -8.96
CA PRO A 194 -5.75 -3.91 -7.73
C PRO A 194 -7.15 -3.70 -7.14
N CYS A 195 -8.18 -3.59 -7.98
CA CYS A 195 -9.57 -3.48 -7.55
C CYS A 195 -10.03 -4.75 -6.82
N VAL A 196 -9.81 -5.93 -7.41
CA VAL A 196 -10.20 -7.22 -6.79
C VAL A 196 -9.47 -7.43 -5.45
N VAL A 197 -8.16 -7.18 -5.40
CA VAL A 197 -7.37 -7.32 -4.17
C VAL A 197 -7.86 -6.35 -3.09
N SER A 198 -8.11 -5.09 -3.44
CA SER A 198 -8.64 -4.09 -2.50
C SER A 198 -10.04 -4.47 -2.00
N CYS A 199 -10.94 -4.89 -2.90
CA CYS A 199 -12.29 -5.34 -2.59
C CYS A 199 -12.32 -6.55 -1.64
N PHE A 200 -11.40 -7.50 -1.83
CA PHE A 200 -11.29 -8.68 -0.98
C PHE A 200 -10.92 -8.34 0.48
N PHE A 201 -10.11 -7.29 0.69
CA PHE A 201 -9.59 -6.91 2.00
C PHE A 201 -10.26 -5.66 2.61
N LEU A 202 -11.36 -5.15 2.04
CA LEU A 202 -12.02 -3.91 2.50
C LEU A 202 -12.31 -3.88 3.99
N ARG A 203 -12.88 -4.97 4.53
CA ARG A 203 -13.27 -5.04 5.94
C ARG A 203 -12.12 -5.41 6.88
N THR A 204 -11.00 -5.86 6.33
CA THR A 204 -9.82 -6.25 7.11
C THR A 204 -9.06 -5.02 7.60
N VAL A 205 -9.00 -3.96 6.79
CA VAL A 205 -8.31 -2.70 7.14
C VAL A 205 -9.18 -1.86 8.06
N ARG A 206 -8.81 -1.80 9.33
CA ARG A 206 -9.55 -1.07 10.37
C ARG A 206 -8.63 -0.57 11.48
N VAL A 207 -9.04 0.52 12.12
CA VAL A 207 -8.35 1.01 13.31
C VAL A 207 -8.68 0.07 14.48
N MET A 208 -7.66 -0.41 15.16
CA MET A 208 -7.76 -1.35 16.29
C MET A 208 -7.20 -0.68 17.54
N LYS A 209 -7.67 -1.11 18.72
CA LYS A 209 -7.11 -0.64 20.00
C LYS A 209 -5.63 -1.04 20.09
N VAL A 210 -4.81 -0.10 20.52
CA VAL A 210 -3.36 -0.26 20.60
C VAL A 210 -3.02 -1.07 21.85
N ASP A 211 -2.92 -2.39 21.68
CA ASP A 211 -2.35 -3.27 22.70
C ASP A 211 -0.83 -3.35 22.50
N LYS A 212 -0.09 -2.75 23.44
CA LYS A 212 1.38 -2.71 23.41
C LYS A 212 1.95 -4.12 23.44
N GLN A 213 2.59 -4.56 22.35
CA GLN A 213 3.19 -5.88 22.25
C GLN A 213 4.72 -5.76 22.13
N ALA A 214 5.45 -6.32 23.10
CA ALA A 214 6.91 -6.18 23.21
C ALA A 214 7.75 -6.74 22.03
N ASN A 215 7.15 -7.51 21.12
CA ASN A 215 7.86 -8.21 20.03
C ASN A 215 7.54 -7.66 18.61
N GLU A 216 6.88 -6.50 18.50
CA GLU A 216 6.46 -5.94 17.21
C GLU A 216 7.61 -5.69 16.22
N LEU A 217 8.70 -5.05 16.68
CA LEU A 217 9.87 -4.76 15.86
C LEU A 217 10.48 -6.02 15.23
N ARG A 218 10.61 -7.10 16.02
CA ARG A 218 11.17 -8.37 15.54
C ARG A 218 10.35 -8.94 14.39
N ILE A 219 9.02 -8.84 14.45
CA ILE A 219 8.12 -9.32 13.40
C ILE A 219 8.29 -8.47 12.14
N PHE A 220 8.39 -7.15 12.27
CA PHE A 220 8.65 -6.28 11.12
C PHE A 220 10.01 -6.54 10.46
N TYR A 221 11.07 -6.85 11.22
CA TYR A 221 12.34 -7.27 10.64
C TYR A 221 12.20 -8.60 9.86
N LYS A 222 11.47 -9.58 10.39
CA LYS A 222 11.18 -10.82 9.64
C LYS A 222 10.40 -10.53 8.34
N LEU A 223 9.40 -9.65 8.39
CA LEU A 223 8.65 -9.21 7.21
C LEU A 223 9.56 -8.51 6.19
N LEU A 224 10.49 -7.66 6.66
CA LEU A 224 11.50 -7.02 5.83
C LEU A 224 12.41 -8.03 5.12
N PHE A 225 12.89 -9.06 5.83
CA PHE A 225 13.72 -10.08 5.19
C PHE A 225 12.96 -10.86 4.11
N ILE A 226 11.68 -11.17 4.35
CA ILE A 226 10.81 -11.79 3.34
C ILE A 226 10.64 -10.86 2.12
N SER A 227 10.39 -9.58 2.33
CA SER A 227 10.22 -8.62 1.23
C SER A 227 11.51 -8.35 0.47
N LEU A 228 12.68 -8.35 1.14
CA LEU A 228 13.99 -8.30 0.50
C LEU A 228 14.26 -9.56 -0.33
N GLY A 229 13.88 -10.74 0.18
CA GLY A 229 13.96 -11.99 -0.57
C GLY A 229 13.10 -11.96 -1.85
N LEU A 230 11.87 -11.45 -1.75
CA LEU A 230 10.98 -11.23 -2.89
C LEU A 230 11.61 -10.26 -3.92
N ALA A 231 12.10 -9.11 -3.46
CA ALA A 231 12.74 -8.11 -4.33
C ALA A 231 14.00 -8.65 -5.01
N GLY A 232 14.85 -9.37 -4.27
CA GLY A 232 16.06 -10.01 -4.80
C GLY A 232 15.74 -11.09 -5.82
N PHE A 233 14.74 -11.94 -5.56
CA PHE A 233 14.27 -12.93 -6.53
C PHE A 233 13.78 -12.28 -7.82
N ILE A 234 12.91 -11.27 -7.71
CA ILE A 234 12.40 -10.54 -8.88
C ILE A 234 13.55 -9.87 -9.65
N MET A 235 14.55 -9.31 -8.95
CA MET A 235 15.75 -8.72 -9.57
C MET A 235 16.52 -9.75 -10.42
N VAL A 236 16.80 -10.93 -9.84
CA VAL A 236 17.50 -12.01 -10.54
C VAL A 236 16.71 -12.44 -11.77
N VAL A 237 15.40 -12.66 -11.63
CA VAL A 237 14.52 -13.06 -12.74
C VAL A 237 14.53 -12.01 -13.85
N ILE A 238 14.41 -10.72 -13.54
CA ILE A 238 14.42 -9.64 -14.54
C ILE A 238 15.76 -9.60 -15.29
N VAL A 239 16.89 -9.73 -14.59
CA VAL A 239 18.21 -9.75 -15.23
C VAL A 239 18.37 -10.96 -16.14
N VAL A 240 17.91 -12.14 -15.70
CA VAL A 240 17.97 -13.37 -16.50
C VAL A 240 17.05 -13.28 -17.72
N GLN A 241 15.83 -12.76 -17.59
CA GLN A 241 14.88 -12.52 -18.68
C GLN A 241 15.43 -11.56 -19.75
N ASN A 242 16.34 -10.66 -19.37
CA ASN A 242 16.99 -9.76 -20.33
C ASN A 242 18.12 -10.45 -21.14
N LYS A 243 18.63 -11.59 -20.67
CA LYS A 243 19.70 -12.35 -21.32
C LYS A 243 19.18 -13.58 -22.06
N VAL A 244 18.11 -14.18 -21.57
CA VAL A 244 17.51 -15.42 -22.08
C VAL A 244 16.05 -15.17 -22.40
N SER A 245 15.60 -15.58 -23.59
CA SER A 245 14.20 -15.54 -23.96
C SER A 245 13.43 -16.63 -23.22
N PHE A 246 12.52 -16.22 -22.34
CA PHE A 246 11.69 -17.15 -21.57
C PHE A 246 10.51 -17.66 -22.41
N THR A 247 10.23 -18.94 -22.24
CA THR A 247 8.99 -19.59 -22.67
C THR A 247 7.84 -19.21 -21.72
N ARG A 248 6.60 -19.42 -22.16
CA ARG A 248 5.41 -19.16 -21.33
C ARG A 248 5.41 -19.95 -20.01
N LEU A 249 5.96 -21.17 -20.02
CA LEU A 249 6.07 -22.00 -18.82
C LEU A 249 7.08 -21.44 -17.83
N GLU A 250 8.19 -20.87 -18.30
CA GLU A 250 9.19 -20.23 -17.43
C GLU A 250 8.65 -18.93 -16.82
N TYR A 251 7.89 -18.13 -17.59
CA TYR A 251 7.17 -16.98 -17.04
C TYR A 251 6.10 -17.39 -16.02
N ALA A 252 5.36 -18.48 -16.28
CA ALA A 252 4.41 -19.00 -15.31
C ALA A 252 5.12 -19.50 -14.04
N GLY A 253 6.26 -20.19 -14.19
CA GLY A 253 7.09 -20.62 -13.06
C GLY A 253 7.61 -19.46 -12.22
N SER A 254 8.14 -18.41 -12.85
CA SER A 254 8.61 -17.22 -12.13
C SER A 254 7.46 -16.51 -11.39
N ALA A 255 6.29 -16.36 -12.04
CA ALA A 255 5.12 -15.77 -11.41
C ALA A 255 4.59 -16.59 -10.23
N VAL A 256 4.62 -17.93 -10.31
CA VAL A 256 4.26 -18.81 -9.17
C VAL A 256 5.20 -18.58 -7.98
N VAL A 257 6.51 -18.49 -8.22
CA VAL A 257 7.47 -18.20 -7.13
C VAL A 257 7.25 -16.80 -6.55
N VAL A 258 6.99 -15.79 -7.40
CA VAL A 258 6.60 -14.44 -6.94
C VAL A 258 5.37 -14.50 -6.06
N LEU A 259 4.32 -15.24 -6.44
CA LEU A 259 3.11 -15.41 -5.64
C LEU A 259 3.41 -16.12 -4.32
N ILE A 260 4.20 -17.20 -4.32
CA ILE A 260 4.59 -17.89 -3.08
C ILE A 260 5.31 -16.94 -2.12
N LEU A 261 6.28 -16.16 -2.61
CA LEU A 261 7.04 -15.20 -1.81
C LEU A 261 6.17 -14.01 -1.35
N LEU A 262 5.24 -13.57 -2.18
CA LEU A 262 4.28 -12.51 -1.85
C LEU A 262 3.29 -12.94 -0.76
N PHE A 263 2.89 -14.21 -0.74
CA PHE A 263 2.02 -14.79 0.28
C PHE A 263 2.79 -15.35 1.50
N ALA A 264 4.12 -15.49 1.45
CA ALA A 264 4.93 -15.96 2.57
C ALA A 264 4.73 -15.18 3.90
N PRO A 265 4.50 -13.85 3.91
CA PRO A 265 4.15 -13.11 5.12
C PRO A 265 2.92 -13.66 5.85
N LEU A 266 1.97 -14.29 5.14
CA LEU A 266 0.79 -14.90 5.74
C LEU A 266 1.17 -16.04 6.70
N ILE A 267 2.15 -16.86 6.31
CA ILE A 267 2.63 -17.99 7.14
C ILE A 267 3.26 -17.45 8.42
N LEU A 268 4.06 -16.38 8.31
CA LEU A 268 4.67 -15.72 9.46
C LEU A 268 3.60 -15.18 10.41
N VAL A 269 2.68 -14.38 9.88
CA VAL A 269 1.56 -13.78 10.64
C VAL A 269 0.69 -14.84 11.31
N PHE A 270 0.39 -15.95 10.61
CA PHE A 270 -0.35 -17.07 11.18
C PHE A 270 0.38 -17.72 12.35
N LYS A 271 1.69 -18.00 12.21
CA LYS A 271 2.50 -18.60 13.28
C LYS A 271 2.58 -17.71 14.52
N GLU A 272 2.78 -16.41 14.34
CA GLU A 272 2.86 -15.45 15.44
C GLU A 272 1.50 -15.33 16.16
N GLU A 273 0.40 -15.19 15.42
CA GLU A 273 -0.95 -15.10 16.00
C GLU A 273 -1.39 -16.40 16.69
N PHE A 274 -1.05 -17.55 16.11
CA PHE A 274 -1.34 -18.84 16.74
C PHE A 274 -0.58 -19.03 18.06
N THR A 275 0.66 -18.56 18.12
CA THR A 275 1.47 -18.58 19.35
C THR A 275 0.89 -17.66 20.41
N LEU A 276 0.51 -16.43 20.04
CA LEU A 276 -0.14 -15.47 20.94
C LEU A 276 -1.47 -15.98 21.47
N TRP A 277 -2.28 -16.58 20.60
CA TRP A 277 -3.57 -17.15 20.96
C TRP A 277 -3.43 -18.31 21.96
N LYS A 278 -2.45 -19.20 21.75
CA LYS A 278 -2.13 -20.26 22.72
C LYS A 278 -1.69 -19.72 24.07
N CYS A 279 -0.82 -18.72 24.10
CA CYS A 279 -0.40 -18.08 25.35
C CYS A 279 -1.59 -17.46 26.09
N LYS A 280 -2.49 -16.76 25.37
CA LYS A 280 -3.72 -16.20 25.96
C LYS A 280 -4.63 -17.30 26.52
N GLN A 281 -4.78 -18.42 25.82
CA GLN A 281 -5.57 -19.56 26.32
C GLN A 281 -4.93 -20.18 27.57
N GLN A 282 -3.61 -20.35 27.61
CA GLN A 282 -2.90 -20.87 28.79
C GLN A 282 -3.09 -19.96 30.01
N VAL A 283 -2.92 -18.64 29.86
CA VAL A 283 -3.17 -17.69 30.95
C VAL A 283 -4.63 -17.74 31.44
N LEU A 284 -5.59 -17.93 30.53
CA LEU A 284 -7.01 -18.05 30.89
C LEU A 284 -7.32 -19.35 31.64
N HIS A 285 -6.62 -20.45 31.31
CA HIS A 285 -6.79 -21.76 31.95
C HIS A 285 -6.03 -21.89 33.28
N ASP A 286 -4.91 -21.18 33.44
CA ASP A 286 -4.08 -21.19 34.66
C ASP A 286 -4.54 -20.18 35.73
N THR A 287 -5.71 -19.54 35.57
CA THR A 287 -6.31 -18.69 36.60
C THR A 287 -7.28 -19.52 37.48
N PRO A 288 -6.87 -20.10 38.62
CA PRO A 288 -7.82 -20.46 39.66
C PRO A 288 -8.37 -19.17 40.27
N GLN A 289 -9.62 -19.17 40.72
CA GLN A 289 -10.29 -18.03 41.36
C GLN A 289 -9.36 -17.24 42.28
N VAL A 290 -8.85 -16.10 41.80
CA VAL A 290 -8.20 -15.13 42.68
C VAL A 290 -9.33 -14.36 43.34
N ASN A 291 -9.55 -14.69 44.61
CA ASN A 291 -10.36 -13.88 45.51
C ASN A 291 -9.96 -12.42 45.37
N VAL A 292 -10.97 -11.57 45.23
CA VAL A 292 -10.87 -10.12 45.38
C VAL A 292 -10.23 -9.85 46.74
N VAL A 293 -8.93 -9.55 46.74
CA VAL A 293 -8.28 -8.84 47.83
C VAL A 293 -7.98 -7.46 47.29
N THR A 294 -8.69 -6.51 47.88
CA THR A 294 -8.54 -5.08 47.69
C THR A 294 -7.09 -4.68 47.99
N GLU A 295 -6.27 -4.51 46.95
CA GLU A 295 -5.09 -3.66 47.03
C GLU A 295 -5.29 -2.48 46.09
N THR A 296 -5.65 -1.36 46.70
CA THR A 296 -5.67 -0.02 46.13
C THR A 296 -4.34 0.30 45.44
N PRO A 297 -4.32 0.66 44.13
CA PRO A 297 -3.28 1.48 43.58
C PRO A 297 -3.71 2.96 43.62
N CYS A 298 -2.77 3.80 44.01
CA CYS A 298 -2.79 5.25 44.09
C CYS A 298 -3.83 5.98 43.23
N SER A 299 -4.50 6.93 43.88
CA SER A 299 -5.30 7.99 43.29
C SER A 299 -4.59 8.69 42.14
N VAL A 300 -5.09 8.49 40.93
CA VAL A 300 -5.16 9.56 39.93
C VAL A 300 -6.64 9.76 39.70
N GLN A 301 -7.13 10.95 40.04
CA GLN A 301 -8.51 11.35 39.78
C GLN A 301 -8.82 11.11 38.30
N PRO A 302 -9.98 10.57 37.95
CA PRO A 302 -10.50 10.76 36.60
C PRO A 302 -10.78 12.25 36.48
N GLU A 303 -9.89 12.97 35.81
CA GLU A 303 -10.28 14.23 35.17
C GLU A 303 -11.48 13.86 34.29
N PRO A 304 -12.63 14.55 34.42
CA PRO A 304 -13.77 14.26 33.57
C PRO A 304 -13.29 14.49 32.14
N GLU A 305 -13.18 13.42 31.36
CA GLU A 305 -13.30 13.56 29.91
C GLU A 305 -14.68 14.16 29.70
N GLU A 306 -14.73 15.48 29.57
CA GLU A 306 -15.85 16.16 28.96
C GLU A 306 -16.07 15.44 27.63
N ILE A 307 -17.13 14.62 27.60
CA ILE A 307 -17.90 14.39 26.39
C ILE A 307 -18.38 15.78 26.01
N SER A 308 -17.50 16.51 25.32
CA SER A 308 -17.83 17.77 24.72
C SER A 308 -18.88 17.44 23.69
N ASP A 309 -20.10 17.83 24.06
CA ASP A 309 -21.24 17.98 23.19
C ASP A 309 -20.77 18.29 21.77
N LEU A 310 -21.33 17.56 20.80
CA LEU A 310 -21.30 17.93 19.39
C LEU A 310 -21.79 19.38 19.26
N LYS A 311 -20.86 20.34 19.36
CA LYS A 311 -21.09 21.72 18.99
C LYS A 311 -21.04 21.78 17.47
N PRO A 312 -22.16 22.07 16.79
CA PRO A 312 -22.10 22.37 15.38
C PRO A 312 -21.36 23.70 15.22
N ASN A 313 -20.41 23.77 14.28
CA ASN A 313 -19.72 24.99 13.78
C ASN A 313 -18.30 25.32 14.27
N ILE A 314 -17.33 24.39 14.21
CA ILE A 314 -15.89 24.74 14.35
C ILE A 314 -14.99 23.98 13.34
N TRP A 315 -15.40 23.81 12.07
CA TRP A 315 -14.48 23.28 11.05
C TRP A 315 -13.46 24.33 10.57
N PHE A 316 -13.86 25.60 10.53
CA PHE A 316 -13.03 26.70 10.00
C PHE A 316 -12.32 27.54 11.06
N SER A 317 -12.82 27.59 12.30
CA SER A 317 -12.31 28.53 13.32
C SER A 317 -10.95 28.12 13.93
N ASN A 318 -10.54 26.86 13.80
CA ASN A 318 -9.27 26.35 14.33
C ASN A 318 -8.22 26.10 13.23
N VAL A 319 -8.51 26.43 11.97
CA VAL A 319 -7.66 26.11 10.81
C VAL A 319 -6.29 26.80 10.87
N PHE A 320 -6.24 28.02 11.41
CA PHE A 320 -5.00 28.80 11.51
C PHE A 320 -4.29 28.68 12.86
N LYS A 321 -4.77 27.79 13.74
CA LYS A 321 -4.12 27.52 15.03
C LYS A 321 -3.36 26.19 14.94
N PRO A 322 -2.02 26.21 14.87
CA PRO A 322 -1.25 24.96 14.84
C PRO A 322 -1.40 24.24 16.19
N PRO A 323 -1.51 22.90 16.19
CA PRO A 323 -1.52 22.13 17.42
C PRO A 323 -0.14 22.20 18.12
N PRO A 324 -0.07 21.87 19.42
CA PRO A 324 1.18 21.67 20.14
C PRO A 324 2.14 20.74 19.38
N ARG A 325 3.45 21.00 19.46
CA ARG A 325 4.45 20.14 18.82
C ARG A 325 4.35 18.71 19.37
N GLY A 326 4.06 17.76 18.48
CA GLY A 326 3.88 16.35 18.80
C GLY A 326 2.44 15.84 18.68
N GLU A 327 1.46 16.75 18.58
CA GLU A 327 0.08 16.40 18.27
C GLU A 327 -0.18 16.35 16.76
N ASP A 328 -1.16 15.54 16.37
CA ASP A 328 -1.55 15.34 14.97
C ASP A 328 -2.33 16.55 14.45
N TYR A 329 -1.95 17.07 13.28
CA TYR A 329 -2.73 18.10 12.59
C TYR A 329 -4.04 17.52 12.05
N THR A 330 -5.14 18.29 12.17
CA THR A 330 -6.30 18.07 11.29
C THR A 330 -5.92 18.38 9.84
N ILE A 331 -6.61 17.80 8.86
CA ILE A 331 -6.20 17.93 7.46
C ILE A 331 -6.31 19.38 6.98
N LEU A 332 -7.38 20.09 7.39
CA LEU A 332 -7.51 21.51 7.09
C LEU A 332 -6.37 22.34 7.70
N GLN A 333 -6.03 22.11 8.97
CA GLN A 333 -4.91 22.81 9.61
C GLN A 333 -3.59 22.51 8.91
N ALA A 334 -3.37 21.25 8.51
CA ALA A 334 -2.16 20.83 7.82
C ALA A 334 -1.99 21.58 6.50
N ILE A 335 -3.04 21.69 5.68
CA ILE A 335 -2.93 22.31 4.34
C ILE A 335 -2.51 23.78 4.39
N PHE A 336 -2.95 24.50 5.42
CA PHE A 336 -2.61 25.91 5.63
C PHE A 336 -1.39 26.10 6.54
N SER A 337 -0.73 25.01 6.98
CA SER A 337 0.48 25.11 7.78
C SER A 337 1.69 25.45 6.90
N LEU A 338 2.60 26.24 7.46
CA LEU A 338 3.86 26.58 6.79
C LEU A 338 4.67 25.31 6.49
N ASP A 339 4.72 24.37 7.43
CA ASP A 339 5.45 23.11 7.30
C ASP A 339 4.94 22.29 6.10
N PHE A 340 3.62 22.18 5.93
CA PHE A 340 3.04 21.50 4.78
C PHE A 340 3.33 22.23 3.48
N LEU A 341 3.19 23.56 3.43
CA LEU A 341 3.46 24.32 2.22
C LEU A 341 4.93 24.20 1.78
N ILE A 342 5.86 24.20 2.74
CA ILE A 342 7.29 23.97 2.47
C ILE A 342 7.52 22.56 1.94
N LEU A 343 6.97 21.54 2.61
CA LEU A 343 7.11 20.14 2.19
C LEU A 343 6.46 19.90 0.82
N PHE A 344 5.27 20.42 0.59
CA PHE A 344 4.53 20.32 -0.66
C PHE A 344 5.30 20.97 -1.80
N THR A 345 5.79 22.20 -1.60
CA THR A 345 6.57 22.95 -2.60
C THR A 345 7.88 22.23 -2.92
N THR A 346 8.65 21.88 -1.90
CA THR A 346 9.94 21.20 -2.07
C THR A 346 9.78 19.83 -2.73
N THR A 347 8.76 19.06 -2.34
CA THR A 347 8.46 17.75 -2.94
C THR A 347 8.00 17.90 -4.39
N THR A 348 7.16 18.89 -4.69
CA THR A 348 6.67 19.12 -6.06
C THR A 348 7.83 19.45 -7.00
N PHE A 349 8.72 20.36 -6.62
CA PHE A 349 9.87 20.74 -7.45
C PHE A 349 10.99 19.69 -7.46
N GLY A 350 11.21 18.99 -6.34
CA GLY A 350 12.24 17.96 -6.23
C GLY A 350 11.86 16.65 -6.92
N VAL A 351 10.71 16.07 -6.54
CA VAL A 351 10.27 14.74 -7.00
C VAL A 351 9.66 14.79 -8.40
N GLY A 352 9.03 15.91 -8.79
CA GLY A 352 8.38 16.06 -10.09
C GLY A 352 9.33 15.84 -11.28
N GLY A 353 10.57 16.31 -11.17
CA GLY A 353 11.60 16.07 -12.19
C GLY A 353 11.96 14.58 -12.33
N THR A 354 12.08 13.86 -11.21
CA THR A 354 12.34 12.41 -11.22
C THR A 354 11.15 11.63 -11.79
N LEU A 355 9.91 11.99 -11.44
CA LEU A 355 8.71 11.37 -12.02
C LEU A 355 8.63 11.57 -13.53
N THR A 356 8.90 12.80 -13.99
CA THR A 356 8.95 13.12 -15.42
C THR A 356 9.97 12.25 -16.15
N ALA A 357 11.15 12.04 -15.56
CA ALA A 357 12.17 11.15 -16.12
C ALA A 357 11.66 9.70 -16.19
N ILE A 358 11.13 9.16 -15.08
CA ILE A 358 10.60 7.78 -14.98
C ILE A 358 9.52 7.53 -16.03
N ASP A 359 8.59 8.46 -16.17
CA ASP A 359 7.47 8.36 -17.09
C ASP A 359 7.90 8.33 -18.56
N ASN A 360 9.01 9.03 -18.87
CA ASN A 360 9.53 9.13 -20.23
C ASN A 360 10.59 8.07 -20.57
N LEU A 361 10.93 7.16 -19.64
CA LEU A 361 11.98 6.15 -19.87
C LEU A 361 11.72 5.26 -21.07
N GLY A 362 10.46 4.92 -21.30
CA GLY A 362 10.06 4.11 -22.46
C GLY A 362 10.42 4.81 -23.78
N GLN A 363 10.24 6.13 -23.82
CA GLN A 363 10.52 6.96 -24.98
C GLN A 363 12.01 7.28 -25.11
N ILE A 364 12.70 7.57 -24.00
CA ILE A 364 14.16 7.78 -23.97
C ILE A 364 14.88 6.53 -24.48
N GLY A 365 14.51 5.35 -23.97
CA GLY A 365 15.11 4.09 -24.41
C GLY A 365 14.90 3.82 -25.90
N LYS A 366 13.70 4.12 -26.41
CA LYS A 366 13.38 3.97 -27.83
C LYS A 366 14.16 4.95 -28.71
N ALA A 367 14.31 6.20 -28.27
CA ALA A 367 15.08 7.23 -28.98
C ALA A 367 16.58 6.88 -29.07
N LEU A 368 17.12 6.19 -28.04
CA LEU A 368 18.49 5.68 -28.02
C LEU A 368 18.67 4.36 -28.81
N GLY A 369 17.60 3.83 -29.43
CA GLY A 369 17.66 2.61 -30.23
C GLY A 369 17.69 1.31 -29.42
N TYR A 370 17.36 1.33 -28.13
CA TYR A 370 17.31 0.11 -27.32
C TYR A 370 16.09 -0.77 -27.67
N PRO A 371 16.23 -2.10 -27.59
CA PRO A 371 15.11 -3.01 -27.80
C PRO A 371 14.09 -2.92 -26.65
N SER A 372 12.81 -3.21 -26.96
CA SER A 372 11.71 -3.15 -25.99
C SER A 372 11.91 -4.01 -24.74
N THR A 373 12.62 -5.14 -24.87
CA THR A 373 13.00 -6.03 -23.76
C THR A 373 13.93 -5.33 -22.77
N SER A 374 14.99 -4.66 -23.25
CA SER A 374 15.90 -3.89 -22.41
C SER A 374 15.21 -2.73 -21.71
N ILE A 375 14.30 -2.05 -22.41
CA ILE A 375 13.50 -0.95 -21.84
C ILE A 375 12.62 -1.47 -20.70
N THR A 376 11.91 -2.58 -20.93
CA THR A 376 11.03 -3.22 -19.93
C THR A 376 11.83 -3.69 -18.71
N THR A 377 13.01 -4.28 -18.93
CA THR A 377 13.96 -4.66 -17.88
C THR A 377 14.37 -3.45 -17.05
N PHE A 378 14.74 -2.34 -17.68
CA PHE A 378 15.20 -1.14 -16.99
C PHE A 378 14.10 -0.50 -16.12
N VAL A 379 12.88 -0.37 -16.66
CA VAL A 379 11.72 0.13 -15.90
C VAL A 379 11.40 -0.77 -14.70
N SER A 380 11.50 -2.09 -14.88
CA SER A 380 11.26 -3.05 -13.80
C SER A 380 12.36 -2.99 -12.72
N LEU A 381 13.63 -2.83 -13.10
CA LEU A 381 14.73 -2.63 -12.15
C LEU A 381 14.56 -1.34 -11.34
N LEU A 382 14.09 -0.26 -11.95
CA LEU A 382 13.80 0.98 -11.23
C LEU A 382 12.73 0.81 -10.15
N SER A 383 11.75 -0.07 -10.36
CA SER A 383 10.76 -0.40 -9.33
C SER A 383 11.42 -1.04 -8.09
N ILE A 384 12.46 -1.85 -8.30
CA ILE A 384 13.24 -2.48 -7.20
C ILE A 384 14.07 -1.43 -6.45
N TRP A 385 14.71 -0.50 -7.17
CA TRP A 385 15.43 0.60 -6.54
C TRP A 385 14.49 1.55 -5.79
N ASN A 386 13.30 1.80 -6.32
CA ASN A 386 12.25 2.56 -5.65
C ASN A 386 11.79 1.86 -4.35
N TYR A 387 11.58 0.54 -4.39
CA TYR A 387 11.35 -0.28 -3.20
C TYR A 387 12.47 -0.10 -2.17
N LEU A 388 13.73 -0.28 -2.57
CA LEU A 388 14.87 -0.21 -1.66
C LEU A 388 15.01 1.17 -1.01
N GLY A 389 14.88 2.25 -1.80
CA GLY A 389 14.95 3.62 -1.29
C GLY A 389 13.88 3.91 -0.24
N ARG A 390 12.65 3.43 -0.44
CA ARG A 390 11.54 3.62 0.52
C ARG A 390 11.72 2.82 1.80
N VAL A 391 12.17 1.58 1.67
CA VAL A 391 12.46 0.72 2.83
C VAL A 391 13.61 1.31 3.64
N VAL A 392 14.73 1.66 2.99
CA VAL A 392 15.88 2.27 3.68
C VAL A 392 15.46 3.56 4.37
N SER A 393 14.76 4.46 3.69
CA SER A 393 14.29 5.71 4.28
C SER A 393 13.42 5.49 5.52
N GLY A 394 12.46 4.56 5.48
CA GLY A 394 11.58 4.28 6.62
C GLY A 394 12.32 3.67 7.81
N PHE A 395 13.20 2.69 7.58
CA PHE A 395 13.97 2.04 8.65
C PHE A 395 15.04 2.96 9.23
N VAL A 396 15.75 3.71 8.39
CA VAL A 396 16.76 4.69 8.85
C VAL A 396 16.07 5.80 9.66
N SER A 397 14.91 6.28 9.23
CA SER A 397 14.13 7.27 10.00
C SER A 397 13.76 6.74 11.39
N GLU A 398 13.40 5.47 11.50
CA GLU A 398 13.08 4.84 12.79
C GLU A 398 14.32 4.73 13.69
N ILE A 399 15.46 4.32 13.14
CA ILE A 399 16.73 4.23 13.89
C ILE A 399 17.15 5.60 14.42
N PHE A 400 17.04 6.65 13.60
CA PHE A 400 17.33 8.01 14.05
C PHE A 400 16.36 8.45 15.15
N TYR A 401 15.05 8.21 14.99
CA TYR A 401 14.06 8.56 15.99
C TYR A 401 14.34 7.86 17.34
N GLN A 402 14.62 6.56 17.32
CA GLN A 402 14.94 5.79 18.52
C GLN A 402 16.21 6.32 19.21
N ASN A 403 17.29 6.55 18.47
CA ASN A 403 18.54 7.07 19.00
C ASN A 403 18.38 8.47 19.62
N THR A 404 17.64 9.37 18.95
CA THR A 404 17.39 10.71 19.49
C THR A 404 16.49 10.65 20.72
N SER A 405 15.46 9.79 20.73
CA SER A 405 14.57 9.63 21.89
C SER A 405 15.31 9.08 23.12
N SER A 406 16.31 8.23 22.94
CA SER A 406 17.15 7.72 24.03
C SER A 406 18.17 8.72 24.57
N LEU A 407 18.48 9.78 23.81
CA LEU A 407 19.38 10.86 24.26
C LEU A 407 18.65 11.96 25.05
N VAL A 408 17.33 12.02 24.94
CA VAL A 408 16.49 13.04 25.60
C VAL A 408 15.83 12.50 26.88
N ARG A 409 15.89 11.18 27.14
CA ARG A 409 15.60 10.56 28.44
C ARG A 409 16.88 10.34 29.21
#